data_AF-A0A6V8PTG3-F1
#
_entry.id   AF-A0A6V8PTG3-F1
#
_cell.length_a   1.000
_cell.length_b   1.000
_cell.length_c   1.000
_cell.angle_alpha   90.00
_cell.angle_beta   90.00
_cell.angle_gamma   90.00
#
_symmetry.space_group_name_H-M   'P 1'
#
loop_
_entity.id
_entity.type
_entity.pdbx_description
1 polymer ?
#
loop_
_entity_poly.entity_id
_entity_poly.type
_entity_poly.pdbx_seq_one_letter_code
_entity_poly.pdbx_strand_id
1 'polypeptide(L)' 'MFYLEDDGTSPVEEFLDNLDLKTRARFCWSMEQLRLRNVQVREPLVRHLGGDKHNEHAAKKDKE' A
#
# COMPACT_ATOMS: atom_id res chain seq x y z
N MET A 1 12.10 -6.94 0.78
CA MET A 1 12.48 -6.22 2.00
C MET A 1 11.22 -5.54 2.50
N PHE A 2 10.84 -5.79 3.75
CA PHE A 2 9.72 -5.09 4.36
C PHE A 2 10.16 -3.72 4.84
N TYR A 3 9.18 -2.83 5.02
CA TYR A 3 9.42 -1.54 5.67
C TYR A 3 9.85 -1.78 7.13
N LEU A 4 10.79 -0.99 7.59
CA LEU A 4 11.28 -0.96 8.98
C LEU A 4 10.98 0.41 9.56
N GLU A 5 10.48 0.43 10.79
CA GLU A 5 10.35 1.64 11.60
C GLU A 5 11.69 2.04 12.21
N ASP A 6 11.76 3.26 12.74
CA ASP A 6 12.97 3.82 13.36
C ASP A 6 13.42 3.03 14.60
N ASP A 7 12.51 2.30 15.24
CA ASP A 7 12.78 1.42 16.38
C ASP A 7 13.24 0.01 15.97
N GLY A 8 13.32 -0.26 14.66
CA GLY A 8 13.73 -1.53 14.09
C GLY A 8 12.61 -2.56 13.95
N THR A 9 11.36 -2.22 14.28
CA THR A 9 10.21 -3.11 14.06
C THR A 9 9.84 -3.17 12.59
N SER A 10 9.23 -4.29 12.17
CA SER A 10 8.64 -4.41 10.83
C SER A 10 7.15 -4.72 10.95
N PRO A 11 6.28 -3.69 10.94
CA PRO A 11 4.85 -3.86 11.16
C PRO A 11 4.19 -4.83 10.17
N VAL A 12 4.68 -4.85 8.92
CA VAL A 12 4.17 -5.76 7.88
C VAL A 12 4.56 -7.21 8.18
N GLU A 13 5.79 -7.43 8.63
CA GLU A 13 6.27 -8.78 8.97
C GLU A 13 5.54 -9.31 10.21
N GLU A 14 5.44 -8.51 11.26
CA GLU A 14 4.69 -8.84 12.48
C GLU A 14 3.22 -9.12 12.18
N PHE A 15 2.58 -8.33 11.31
CA PHE A 15 1.22 -8.60 10.88
C PHE A 15 1.09 -9.96 10.18
N LEU A 16 2.00 -10.27 9.25
CA LEU A 16 1.95 -11.53 8.49
C LEU A 16 2.15 -12.75 9.37
N ASP A 17 2.98 -12.65 10.40
CA ASP A 17 3.26 -13.75 11.33
C ASP A 17 2.10 -14.01 12.30
N ASN A 18 1.23 -13.02 12.53
CA ASN A 18 0.02 -13.18 13.32
C ASN A 18 -1.17 -13.76 12.54
N LEU A 19 -1.03 -14.01 11.23
CA LEU A 19 -2.10 -14.57 10.40
C LEU A 19 -2.15 -16.10 10.48
N ASP A 20 -3.34 -16.67 10.28
CA ASP A 20 -3.46 -18.10 10.02
C ASP A 20 -2.72 -18.49 8.73
N LEU A 21 -2.29 -19.75 8.65
CA LEU A 21 -1.44 -20.26 7.57
C LEU A 21 -2.05 -20.01 6.17
N LYS A 22 -3.37 -20.11 6.04
CA LYS A 22 -4.07 -19.95 4.76
C LYS A 22 -4.07 -18.48 4.34
N THR A 23 -4.35 -17.57 5.26
CA THR A 23 -4.35 -16.13 4.98
C THR A 23 -2.94 -15.63 4.70
N ARG A 24 -1.95 -16.06 5.50
CA ARG A 24 -0.52 -15.75 5.26
C ARG A 24 -0.07 -16.20 3.88
N ALA A 25 -0.39 -17.43 3.48
CA ALA A 25 -0.05 -17.94 2.14
C ALA A 25 -0.66 -17.10 1.01
N ARG A 26 -1.89 -16.60 1.18
CA ARG A 26 -2.55 -15.72 0.20
C ARG A 26 -1.83 -14.38 0.06
N PHE A 27 -1.39 -13.78 1.16
CA PHE A 27 -0.60 -12.55 1.14
C PHE A 27 0.75 -12.77 0.46
N CYS A 28 1.47 -13.82 0.82
CA CYS A 28 2.76 -14.15 0.19
C CYS A 28 2.61 -14.33 -1.33
N TRP A 29 1.59 -15.08 -1.77
CA TRP A 29 1.32 -15.24 -3.20
C TRP A 29 1.04 -13.90 -3.88
N SER A 30 0.24 -13.03 -3.26
CA SER A 30 -0.11 -11.73 -3.81
C SER A 30 1.12 -10.81 -3.93
N MET A 31 1.98 -10.79 -2.92
CA MET A 31 3.24 -10.03 -2.95
C MET A 31 4.19 -10.55 -4.03
N GLU A 32 4.26 -11.87 -4.23
CA GLU A 32 5.07 -12.45 -5.31
C GLU A 32 4.52 -12.07 -6.69
N GLN A 33 3.19 -12.04 -6.86
CA GLN A 33 2.59 -11.54 -8.11
C GLN A 33 2.95 -10.07 -8.37
N LEU A 34 3.03 -9.24 -7.34
CA LEU A 34 3.45 -7.84 -7.46
C LEU A 34 4.93 -7.74 -7.87
N ARG A 35 5.80 -8.56 -7.28
CA ARG A 35 7.23 -8.61 -7.60
C ARG A 35 7.47 -9.03 -9.05
N LEU A 36 6.80 -10.09 -9.51
CA LEU A 36 6.99 -10.63 -10.86
C LEU A 36 6.50 -9.68 -11.96
N ARG A 37 5.44 -8.91 -11.68
CA ARG A 37 4.74 -8.09 -12.67
C ARG A 37 5.02 -6.59 -12.56
N ASN A 38 5.95 -6.21 -11.68
CA ASN A 38 6.54 -4.88 -11.50
C ASN A 38 5.68 -3.73 -12.07
N VAL A 39 4.74 -3.21 -11.27
CA VAL A 39 3.95 -1.99 -11.56
C VAL A 39 2.93 -2.08 -12.72
N GLN A 40 2.92 -3.16 -13.53
CA GLN A 40 1.87 -3.37 -14.57
C GLN A 40 0.55 -3.89 -13.99
N VAL A 41 0.55 -4.31 -12.72
CA VAL A 41 -0.64 -4.91 -12.09
C VAL A 41 -1.60 -3.81 -11.69
N ARG A 42 -2.57 -3.55 -12.56
CA ARG A 42 -3.81 -2.87 -12.19
C ARG A 42 -4.68 -3.82 -11.37
N GLU A 43 -5.87 -3.37 -10.98
CA GLU A 43 -6.83 -4.16 -10.18
C GLU A 43 -6.90 -5.64 -10.62
N PRO A 44 -7.00 -6.59 -9.67
CA PRO A 44 -7.40 -6.40 -8.28
C PRO A 44 -6.23 -6.31 -7.27
N LEU A 45 -4.98 -6.44 -7.70
CA LEU A 45 -3.83 -6.57 -6.78
C LEU A 45 -3.28 -5.21 -6.31
N VAL A 46 -3.45 -4.16 -7.11
CA VAL A 46 -3.07 -2.79 -6.76
C VAL A 46 -4.21 -1.85 -7.15
N ARG A 47 -4.50 -0.89 -6.27
CA ARG A 47 -5.36 0.25 -6.55
C ARG A 47 -4.67 1.51 -6.05
N HIS A 48 -4.65 2.55 -6.88
CA HIS A 48 -4.09 3.84 -6.48
C HIS A 48 -5.01 4.49 -5.45
N LEU A 49 -4.48 4.87 -4.28
CA LEU A 49 -5.25 5.49 -3.20
C LEU A 49 -5.26 7.03 -3.27
N GLY A 50 -4.67 7.62 -4.32
CA GLY A 50 -4.58 9.07 -4.53
C GLY A 50 -5.40 9.56 -5.74
N GLY A 51 -6.55 10.15 -5.45
CA GLY A 51 -7.43 10.88 -6.36
C GLY A 51 -8.67 11.30 -5.56
N ASP A 52 -8.88 12.62 -5.42
CA ASP A 52 -9.97 13.26 -4.67
C ASP A 52 -9.91 13.23 -3.13
N LYS A 53 -8.85 13.82 -2.57
CA LYS A 53 -8.94 14.51 -1.27
C LYS A 53 -8.09 15.78 -1.30
N HIS A 54 -8.54 16.82 -1.99
CA HIS A 54 -8.29 18.25 -1.72
C HIS A 54 -8.89 19.09 -2.85
N ASN A 55 -10.21 19.23 -2.88
CA ASN A 55 -10.86 20.40 -3.48
C ASN A 55 -11.92 20.91 -2.51
N GLU A 56 -11.46 21.35 -1.34
CA GLU A 56 -12.27 22.10 -0.39
C GLU A 56 -11.44 23.34 -0.04
N HIS A 57 -11.88 24.49 -0.55
CA HIS A 57 -11.46 25.84 -0.19
C HIS A 57 -10.02 26.29 -0.54
N ALA A 58 -9.70 26.47 -1.83
CA ALA A 58 -8.61 27.39 -2.22
C ALA A 58 -8.82 28.02 -3.61
N ALA A 59 -9.89 28.81 -3.77
CA ALA A 59 -10.03 29.70 -4.92
C ALA A 59 -10.74 31.00 -4.50
N LYS A 60 -10.11 31.76 -3.60
CA LYS A 60 -10.36 33.20 -3.45
C LYS A 60 -9.04 33.90 -3.17
N LYS A 61 -8.80 34.97 -3.94
CA LYS A 61 -7.57 35.75 -4.11
C LYS A 61 -6.63 35.04 -5.08
N ASP A 62 -6.38 35.57 -6.26
CA ASP A 62 -5.89 36.93 -6.45
C ASP A 62 -6.68 37.77 -7.45
N LYS A 63 -7.05 38.96 -6.99
CA LYS A 63 -7.35 40.14 -7.79
C LYS A 63 -6.15 41.06 -7.58
N GLU A 64 -5.33 41.25 -8.60
CA GLU A 64 -4.61 42.50 -8.85
C GLU A 64 -4.53 42.72 -10.36
#